data_AF-A0A4R3AT50-F1
#
_entry.id   AF-A0A4R3AT50-F1
#
_cell.length_a   1.000
_cell.length_b   1.000
_cell.length_c   1.000
_cell.angle_alpha   90.00
_cell.angle_beta   90.00
_cell.angle_gamma   90.00
#
_symmetry.space_group_name_H-M   'P 1'
#
loop_
_entity.id
_entity.type
_entity.pdbx_description
1 polymer ?
#
loop_
_entity_poly.entity_id
_entity_poly.type
_entity_poly.pdbx_seq_one_letter_code
_entity_poly.pdbx_strand_id
1 'polypeptide(L)'
;MLVDYKLNTKEYLKSCENIDKPTMHCKGQCVLMKKLKKQAEKEAKQATVNLEQLASIHHLDTFEFPKNNRIARRITKHYPQDMSYTFLFAETIFHPPLFSI
;
A
#
# COMPACT_ATOMS: atom_id res chain seq x y z
N MET A 1 -7.32 1.70 8.95
CA MET A 1 -8.54 1.14 9.57
C MET A 1 -8.89 -0.24 9.03
N LEU A 2 -9.22 -0.41 7.73
CA LEU A 2 -9.59 -1.73 7.18
C LEU A 2 -8.44 -2.74 7.14
N VAL A 3 -7.23 -2.27 6.79
CA VAL A 3 -6.02 -3.10 6.83
C VAL A 3 -5.72 -3.59 8.25
N ASP A 4 -5.75 -2.67 9.23
CA ASP A 4 -5.58 -2.99 10.65
C ASP A 4 -6.62 -4.01 11.15
N TYR A 5 -7.89 -3.87 10.78
CA TYR A 5 -8.94 -4.84 11.10
C TYR A 5 -8.63 -6.25 10.57
N LYS A 6 -8.11 -6.35 9.34
CA LYS A 6 -7.73 -7.64 8.73
C LYS A 6 -6.50 -8.26 9.38
N LEU A 7 -5.53 -7.44 9.79
CA LEU A 7 -4.31 -7.93 10.45
C LEU A 7 -4.59 -8.34 11.90
N ASN A 8 -5.45 -7.59 12.60
CA ASN A 8 -5.68 -7.74 14.03
C ASN A 8 -7.07 -8.34 14.36
N THR A 9 -7.66 -9.13 13.46
CA THR A 9 -9.05 -9.62 13.60
C THR A 9 -9.34 -10.32 14.94
N LYS A 10 -8.35 -11.03 15.51
CA LYS A 10 -8.46 -11.66 16.82
C LYS A 10 -8.74 -10.67 17.95
N GLU A 11 -8.12 -9.49 17.93
CA GLU A 11 -8.38 -8.45 18.94
C GLU A 11 -9.78 -7.87 18.80
N TYR A 12 -10.20 -7.60 17.56
CA TYR A 12 -11.54 -7.11 17.28
C TYR A 12 -12.64 -8.12 17.69
N LEU A 13 -12.35 -9.42 17.58
CA LEU A 13 -13.25 -10.48 18.04
C LEU A 13 -13.35 -10.54 19.57
N LYS A 14 -12.24 -10.35 20.29
CA LYS A 14 -12.23 -10.33 21.77
C LYS A 14 -13.07 -9.20 22.35
N SER A 15 -13.10 -8.05 21.68
CA SER A 15 -13.89 -6.88 22.08
C SER A 15 -15.31 -6.86 21.50
N CYS A 16 -15.84 -7.99 21.03
CA CYS A 16 -17.20 -8.05 20.55
C CYS A 16 -18.18 -7.82 21.71
N GLU A 17 -19.19 -6.97 21.48
CA GLU A 17 -20.11 -6.54 22.54
C GLU A 17 -21.36 -7.45 22.63
N ASN A 18 -21.66 -8.20 21.56
CA ASN A 18 -22.80 -9.12 21.47
C ASN A 18 -22.40 -10.57 21.76
N ILE A 19 -21.47 -10.81 22.69
CA ILE A 19 -21.06 -12.18 23.07
C ILE A 19 -22.27 -12.96 23.62
N ASP A 20 -23.13 -12.28 24.39
CA ASP A 20 -24.33 -12.86 25.01
C ASP A 20 -25.48 -13.13 24.01
N LYS A 21 -25.37 -12.63 22.77
CA LYS A 21 -26.34 -12.84 21.70
C LYS A 21 -25.66 -13.45 20.48
N PRO A 22 -25.30 -14.74 20.52
CA PRO A 22 -24.53 -15.40 19.46
C PRO A 22 -25.24 -15.43 18.09
N THR A 23 -26.56 -15.23 18.05
CA THR A 23 -27.35 -15.06 16.81
C THR A 23 -26.96 -13.80 16.03
N MET A 24 -26.40 -12.80 16.71
CA MET A 24 -25.91 -11.57 16.10
C MET A 24 -24.43 -11.77 15.76
N HIS A 25 -24.14 -12.14 14.51
CA HIS A 25 -22.77 -12.38 14.01
C HIS A 25 -21.92 -11.09 13.96
N CYS A 26 -21.51 -10.58 15.13
CA CYS A 26 -20.80 -9.32 15.29
C CYS A 26 -19.39 -9.35 14.66
N LYS A 27 -18.69 -10.50 14.62
CA LYS A 27 -17.36 -10.72 13.99
C LYS A 27 -16.35 -9.56 14.19
N GLY A 28 -16.42 -8.83 15.30
CA GLY A 28 -15.63 -7.62 15.57
C GLY A 28 -15.97 -6.38 14.73
N GLN A 29 -16.99 -6.43 13.87
CA GLN A 29 -17.41 -5.35 12.97
C GLN A 29 -18.03 -4.17 13.73
N CYS A 30 -18.75 -4.40 14.83
CA CYS A 30 -19.30 -3.32 15.65
C CYS A 30 -18.21 -2.39 16.19
N VAL A 31 -17.10 -2.96 16.67
CA VAL A 31 -15.94 -2.21 17.15
C VAL A 31 -15.31 -1.40 16.01
N LEU A 32 -15.14 -2.02 14.83
CA LEU A 32 -14.65 -1.34 13.64
C LEU A 32 -15.54 -0.15 13.26
N MET A 33 -16.86 -0.33 13.23
CA MET A 33 -17.81 0.74 12.92
C MET A 33 -17.73 1.89 13.92
N LYS A 34 -17.58 1.61 15.22
CA LYS A 34 -17.36 2.65 16.24
C LYS A 34 -16.07 3.43 16.00
N LYS A 35 -14.96 2.75 15.66
CA LYS A 35 -13.69 3.40 15.33
C LYS A 35 -13.81 4.28 14.09
N LEU A 36 -14.46 3.80 13.03
CA LEU A 36 -14.71 4.57 11.80
C LEU A 36 -15.56 5.81 12.08
N LYS A 37 -16.62 5.70 12.88
CA LYS A 37 -17.46 6.84 13.25
C LYS A 37 -16.68 7.90 14.03
N LYS A 38 -15.89 7.49 15.04
CA LYS A 38 -15.02 8.40 15.80
C LYS A 38 -14.02 9.13 14.90
N GLN A 39 -13.47 8.45 13.90
CA GLN A 39 -12.54 9.06 12.95
C GLN A 39 -13.26 10.10 12.07
N ALA A 40 -14.42 9.75 11.51
CA ALA A 40 -15.23 10.67 10.72
C ALA A 40 -15.65 11.92 11.51
N GLU A 41 -16.01 11.77 12.79
CA GLU A 41 -16.32 12.91 13.68
C GLU A 41 -15.10 13.80 13.96
N LYS A 42 -13.91 13.21 14.09
CA LYS A 42 -12.66 13.98 14.23
C LYS A 42 -12.33 14.74 12.95
N GLU A 43 -12.44 14.10 11.80
CA GLU A 43 -12.21 14.71 10.49
C GLU A 43 -13.21 15.83 10.21
N ALA A 44 -14.50 15.64 10.53
CA ALA A 44 -15.52 16.68 10.40
C ALA A 44 -15.24 17.90 11.30
N LYS A 45 -14.69 17.68 12.51
CA LYS A 45 -14.26 18.76 13.41
C LYS A 45 -12.96 19.43 12.98
N GLN A 46 -12.09 18.70 12.28
CA GLN A 46 -10.84 19.24 11.74
C GLN A 46 -11.05 19.94 10.40
N ALA A 47 -12.10 19.61 9.65
CA ALA A 47 -12.41 20.22 8.35
C ALA A 47 -12.67 21.73 8.40
N THR A 48 -12.79 22.34 9.59
CA THR A 48 -12.64 23.79 9.79
C THR A 48 -11.16 24.19 9.79
N VAL A 49 -10.34 23.64 8.90
CA VAL A 49 -9.02 24.21 8.62
C VAL A 49 -9.29 25.52 7.90
N ASN A 50 -8.84 26.62 8.51
CA ASN A 50 -8.93 27.95 7.94
C ASN A 50 -8.36 27.91 6.53
N LEU A 51 -9.19 28.17 5.51
CA LEU A 51 -8.77 28.17 4.10
C LEU A 51 -7.56 29.12 3.87
N GLU A 52 -7.42 30.12 4.74
CA GLU A 52 -6.28 31.03 4.84
C GLU A 52 -4.93 30.34 5.10
N GLN A 53 -4.88 29.23 5.86
CA GLN A 53 -3.65 28.45 6.09
C GLN A 53 -3.24 27.61 4.87
N LEU A 54 -4.20 27.25 4.01
CA LEU A 54 -3.93 26.57 2.74
C LEU A 54 -3.50 27.54 1.63
N ALA A 55 -3.75 28.84 1.78
CA ALA A 55 -3.30 29.86 0.83
C ALA A 55 -1.78 30.13 0.88
N SER A 56 -1.07 29.57 1.87
CA SER A 56 0.40 29.55 1.92
C SER A 56 0.99 28.46 1.00
N ILE A 57 0.51 28.35 -0.23
CA ILE A 57 1.21 27.58 -1.26
C ILE A 57 2.38 28.46 -1.70
N HIS A 58 3.51 28.25 -1.03
CA HIS A 58 4.79 28.83 -1.42
C HIS A 58 5.05 28.60 -2.91
N HIS A 59 5.60 29.62 -3.57
CA HIS A 59 6.04 29.57 -4.95
C HIS A 59 6.70 28.22 -5.25
N LEU A 60 6.07 27.44 -6.14
CA LEU A 60 6.66 26.23 -6.68
C LEU A 60 7.87 26.66 -7.50
N ASP A 61 9.06 26.51 -6.92
CA ASP A 61 10.32 26.65 -7.65
C ASP A 61 10.20 25.78 -8.90
N THR A 62 10.15 26.45 -10.05
CA THR A 62 9.98 25.77 -11.32
C THR A 62 11.30 25.10 -11.63
N PHE A 63 11.36 23.78 -11.39
CA PHE A 63 12.53 22.99 -11.69
C PHE A 63 12.64 22.82 -13.20
N GLU A 64 13.54 23.59 -13.83
CA GLU A 64 13.88 23.42 -15.23
C GLU A 64 14.97 22.35 -15.38
N PHE A 65 14.71 21.33 -16.18
CA PHE A 65 15.74 20.37 -16.56
C PHE A 65 16.77 21.08 -17.47
N PRO A 66 18.08 20.96 -17.20
CA PRO A 66 19.09 21.49 -18.10
C PRO A 66 18.93 20.83 -19.47
N LYS A 67 18.71 21.63 -20.52
CA LYS A 67 18.68 21.15 -21.90
C LYS A 67 20.02 20.52 -22.21
N ASN A 68 20.05 19.19 -22.17
CA ASN A 68 21.24 18.41 -22.40
C ASN A 68 21.52 18.47 -23.91
N ASN A 69 22.36 19.41 -24.34
CA ASN A 69 22.90 19.48 -25.70
C ASN A 69 23.92 18.36 -25.93
N ARG A 70 23.59 17.12 -25.53
CA ARG A 70 24.32 15.95 -25.98
C ARG A 70 24.00 15.83 -27.45
N ILE A 71 24.90 16.38 -28.27
CA ILE A 71 25.06 15.98 -29.66
C ILE A 71 24.94 14.46 -29.63
N ALA A 72 23.91 13.93 -30.29
CA ALA A 72 23.71 12.51 -30.39
C ALA A 72 24.95 11.96 -31.08
N ARG A 73 25.93 11.49 -30.30
CA ARG A 73 27.07 10.76 -30.83
C ARG A 73 26.43 9.62 -31.60
N ARG A 74 26.59 9.62 -32.93
CA ARG A 74 26.24 8.45 -33.74
C ARG A 74 26.98 7.29 -33.11
N ILE A 75 26.28 6.50 -32.32
CA ILE A 75 26.80 5.25 -31.82
C ILE A 75 26.82 4.39 -33.06
N THR A 76 28.00 4.23 -33.67
CA THR A 76 28.20 3.13 -34.60
C THR A 76 27.84 1.88 -33.83
N LYS A 77 26.73 1.24 -34.21
CA LYS A 77 26.28 0.00 -33.60
C LYS A 77 27.33 -1.06 -33.93
N HIS A 78 28.38 -1.15 -33.14
CA HIS A 78 29.12 -2.39 -33.01
C HIS A 78 28.24 -3.29 -32.17
N TYR A 79 27.39 -4.06 -32.86
CA TYR A 79 26.71 -5.18 -32.28
C TYR A 79 27.78 -6.17 -31.82
N PRO A 80 27.91 -6.48 -30.52
CA PRO A 80 28.76 -7.58 -30.11
C PRO A 80 28.14 -8.86 -30.66
N GLN A 81 28.87 -9.52 -31.57
CA GLN A 81 28.38 -10.67 -32.34
C GLN A 81 28.26 -11.95 -31.49
N ASP A 82 28.61 -11.91 -30.21
CA ASP A 82 28.61 -13.07 -29.33
C ASP A 82 27.70 -12.83 -28.11
N MET A 83 26.42 -13.14 -28.28
CA MET A 83 25.47 -13.26 -27.18
C MET A 83 25.28 -14.75 -26.88
N SER A 84 26.23 -15.35 -26.15
CA SER A 84 26.10 -16.72 -25.64
C SER A 84 25.18 -16.75 -24.42
N TYR A 85 23.89 -16.49 -24.64
CA TYR A 85 22.88 -16.71 -23.62
C TYR A 85 22.59 -18.21 -23.52
N THR A 86 22.91 -18.82 -22.37
CA THR A 86 22.44 -20.16 -22.02
C THR A 86 21.44 -20.05 -20.89
N PHE A 87 20.15 -20.16 -21.22
CA PHE A 87 19.10 -20.37 -20.22
C PHE A 87 19.26 -21.77 -19.62
N LEU A 88 19.64 -21.84 -18.35
CA LEU A 88 19.52 -23.07 -17.57
C LEU A 88 18.14 -23.08 -16.93
N PHE A 89 17.21 -23.79 -17.57
CA PHE A 89 15.92 -24.10 -16.99
C PHE A 89 16.13 -24.96 -15.74
N ALA A 90 15.81 -24.43 -14.56
CA ALA A 90 15.81 -25.21 -13.32
C ALA A 90 14.41 -25.84 -13.14
N GLU A 91 14.27 -27.12 -13.48
CA GLU A 91 13.00 -27.87 -13.40
C GLU A 91 12.48 -28.10 -11.98
N THR A 92 13.34 -28.00 -10.97
CA THR A 92 12.96 -28.39 -9.62
C THR A 92 12.38 -27.20 -8.87
N ILE A 93 11.10 -26.93 -9.09
CA ILE A 93 10.28 -26.20 -8.12
C ILE A 93 10.39 -26.97 -6.80
N PHE A 94 10.96 -26.35 -5.79
CA PHE A 94 11.14 -26.96 -4.46
C PHE A 94 9.75 -27.15 -3.84
N HIS A 95 9.23 -28.39 -3.89
CA HIS A 95 7.96 -28.71 -3.24
C HIS A 95 8.24 -28.93 -1.74
N PRO A 96 7.54 -28.23 -0.84
CA PRO A 96 7.68 -28.48 0.59
C PRO A 96 7.23 -29.92 0.91
N PRO A 97 7.81 -30.56 1.94
CA PRO A 97 7.48 -31.93 2.31
C PRO A 97 5.99 -32.04 2.66
N LEU A 98 5.31 -33.00 2.04
CA LEU A 98 3.95 -33.36 2.43
C LEU A 98 4.05 -34.14 3.74
N PHE A 99 3.51 -33.56 4.81
CA PHE A 99 3.44 -34.18 6.13
C PHE A 99 2.85 -35.59 6.04
N SER A 100 3.61 -36.60 6.49
CA SER A 100 3.07 -37.92 6.85
C SER A 100 2.33 -37.79 8.17
N ILE A 101 1.13 -38.37 8.22
CA ILE A 101 0.35 -38.63 9.44
C ILE A 101 1.19 -39.39 10.46
#